data_AF-A0A1I7K872-F1
#
_entry.id   AF-A0A1I7K872-F1
#
_cell.length_a   1.000
_cell.length_b   1.000
_cell.length_c   1.000
_cell.angle_alpha   90.00
_cell.angle_beta   90.00
_cell.angle_gamma   90.00
#
_symmetry.space_group_name_H-M   'P 1'
#
loop_
_entity.id
_entity.type
_entity.pdbx_description
1 polymer ?
#
loop_
_entity_poly.entity_id
_entity_poly.type
_entity_poly.pdbx_seq_one_letter_code
_entity_poly.pdbx_strand_id
1 'polypeptide(L)' 'MAISIRLDDDFVSDVKIHAEASSRSVPKQIEHWAKIGCIAEDNPDLPYSFILDALLARSEVDNGKVSRYVRRTKKSQD' A
#
# COMPACT_ATOMS: atom_id res chain seq x y z
N MET A 1 15.02 12.45 -10.67
CA MET A 1 14.67 13.78 -11.21
C MET A 1 13.45 14.28 -10.46
N ALA A 2 13.44 15.54 -10.01
CA ALA A 2 12.28 16.14 -9.34
C ALA A 2 11.51 16.98 -10.35
N ILE A 3 10.19 16.78 -10.43
CA ILE A 3 9.28 17.57 -11.24
C ILE A 3 8.50 18.46 -10.27
N SER A 4 8.54 19.78 -10.47
CA SER A 4 7.75 20.71 -9.65
C SER A 4 6.31 20.72 -10.15
N ILE A 5 5.36 20.48 -9.24
CA ILE A 5 3.93 20.48 -9.51
C ILE A 5 3.29 21.46 -8.51
N ARG A 6 2.36 22.30 -8.98
CA ARG A 6 1.56 23.16 -8.10
C ARG A 6 0.33 22.39 -7.64
N LEU A 7 0.06 22.45 -6.35
CA LEU A 7 -1.08 21.84 -5.69
C LEU A 7 -1.73 22.90 -4.82
N ASP A 8 -3.03 22.77 -4.55
CA ASP A 8 -3.77 23.67 -3.68
C ASP A 8 -3.24 23.62 -2.25
N ASP A 9 -3.13 24.78 -1.60
CA ASP A 9 -2.55 24.90 -0.26
C ASP A 9 -3.34 24.10 0.79
N ASP A 10 -4.68 24.08 0.66
CA ASP A 10 -5.56 23.30 1.53
C ASP A 10 -5.28 21.80 1.41
N PHE A 11 -5.13 21.29 0.18
CA PHE A 11 -4.76 19.90 -0.06
C PHE A 11 -3.39 19.56 0.53
N VAL A 12 -2.40 20.44 0.36
CA VAL A 12 -1.06 20.23 0.93
C VAL A 12 -1.10 20.22 2.46
N SER A 13 -1.92 21.06 3.07
CA SER A 13 -2.15 21.09 4.53
C SER A 13 -2.70 19.75 5.04
N ASP A 14 -3.72 19.19 4.37
CA ASP A 14 -4.30 17.90 4.73
C ASP A 14 -3.29 16.76 4.59
N VAL A 15 -2.58 16.71 3.46
CA VAL A 15 -1.52 15.73 3.22
C VAL A 15 -0.48 15.78 4.35
N LYS A 16 -0.09 16.97 4.81
CA LYS A 16 0.91 17.15 5.86
C LYS A 16 0.51 16.47 7.16
N ILE A 17 -0.75 16.62 7.58
CA ILE A 17 -1.29 15.99 8.79
C ILE A 17 -1.22 14.46 8.67
N HIS A 18 -1.69 13.92 7.54
CA HIS A 18 -1.67 12.47 7.31
C HIS A 18 -0.26 11.89 7.17
N ALA A 19 0.65 12.65 6.56
CA ALA A 19 2.04 12.28 6.39
C ALA A 19 2.74 12.19 7.76
N GLU A 20 2.55 13.18 8.63
CA GLU A 20 3.07 13.19 10.00
C GLU A 20 2.55 11.99 10.81
N ALA A 21 1.24 11.76 10.81
CA ALA A 21 0.62 10.63 11.51
C ALA A 21 1.14 9.27 10.99
N SER A 22 1.47 9.18 9.71
CA SER A 22 1.97 7.95 9.08
C SER A 22 3.49 7.83 9.07
N SER A 23 4.23 8.76 9.70
CA SER A 23 5.70 8.84 9.65
C SER A 23 6.26 8.85 8.23
N ARG A 24 5.61 9.59 7.31
CA ARG A 24 6.04 9.79 5.91
C ARG A 24 6.34 11.26 5.63
N SER A 25 7.18 11.53 4.64
CA SER A 25 7.29 12.88 4.06
C SER A 25 6.06 13.22 3.22
N VAL A 26 5.73 14.50 3.06
CA VAL A 26 4.61 14.96 2.22
C VAL A 26 4.61 14.33 0.81
N PRO A 27 5.73 14.35 0.03
CA PRO A 27 5.73 13.70 -1.28
C PRO A 27 5.46 12.19 -1.21
N LYS A 28 6.01 11.50 -0.22
CA LYS A 28 5.77 10.05 -0.04
C LYS A 28 4.33 9.72 0.33
N GLN A 29 3.65 10.61 1.05
CA GLN A 29 2.24 10.43 1.36
C GLN A 29 1.38 10.60 0.10
N ILE A 30 1.70 11.56 -0.76
CA ILE A 30 1.03 11.75 -2.06
C ILE A 30 1.28 10.54 -2.97
N GLU A 31 2.53 10.06 -3.08
CA GLU A 31 2.85 8.84 -3.83
C GLU A 31 2.09 7.61 -3.32
N HIS A 32 1.93 7.49 -2.00
CA HIS A 32 1.18 6.40 -1.39
C HIS A 32 -0.31 6.44 -1.79
N TRP A 33 -0.96 7.61 -1.68
CA TRP A 33 -2.35 7.78 -2.11
C TRP A 33 -2.52 7.56 -3.61
N ALA A 34 -1.64 8.12 -4.44
CA ALA A 34 -1.69 7.92 -5.89
C ALA A 34 -1.57 6.43 -6.27
N LYS A 35 -0.63 5.71 -5.64
CA LYS A 35 -0.47 4.26 -5.86
C LYS A 35 -1.72 3.47 -5.49
N ILE A 36 -2.35 3.78 -4.35
CA ILE A 36 -3.60 3.13 -3.93
C ILE A 36 -4.74 3.50 -4.87
N GLY A 37 -4.85 4.77 -5.25
CA GLY A 37 -5.87 5.28 -6.17
C GLY A 37 -5.85 4.54 -7.50
N CYS A 38 -4.68 4.39 -8.12
CA CYS A 38 -4.56 3.61 -9.36
C CYS A 38 -5.02 2.15 -9.18
N ILE A 39 -4.63 1.48 -8.08
CA ILE A 39 -5.04 0.09 -7.84
C ILE A 39 -6.55 0.01 -7.62
N ALA A 40 -7.14 0.97 -6.91
CA ALA A 40 -8.57 1.01 -6.66
C ALA A 40 -9.39 1.32 -7.92
N GLU A 41 -8.87 2.17 -8.83
CA GLU A 41 -9.47 2.42 -10.13
C GLU A 41 -9.46 1.17 -11.03
N ASP A 42 -8.35 0.44 -11.04
CA ASP A 42 -8.21 -0.80 -11.81
C ASP A 42 -9.04 -1.96 -11.20
N ASN A 43 -9.30 -1.93 -9.89
CA ASN A 43 -9.96 -3.00 -9.13
C ASN A 43 -11.04 -2.41 -8.19
N PRO A 44 -12.17 -1.91 -8.73
CA PRO A 44 -13.16 -1.15 -7.97
C PRO A 44 -13.94 -1.97 -6.94
N ASP A 45 -13.90 -3.30 -7.04
CA ASP A 45 -14.52 -4.25 -6.13
C ASP A 45 -13.63 -4.57 -4.90
N LEU A 46 -12.35 -4.21 -4.95
CA LEU A 46 -11.42 -4.49 -3.86
C LEU A 46 -11.45 -3.39 -2.80
N PRO A 47 -11.68 -3.73 -1.52
CA PRO A 47 -11.67 -2.74 -0.45
C PRO A 47 -10.23 -2.26 -0.17
N TYR A 48 -10.12 -1.02 0.33
CA TYR A 48 -8.84 -0.40 0.69
C TYR A 48 -7.96 -1.29 1.59
N SER A 49 -8.55 -1.93 2.60
CA SER A 49 -7.82 -2.81 3.52
C SER A 49 -7.14 -3.97 2.77
N PHE A 50 -7.84 -4.58 1.81
CA PHE A 50 -7.29 -5.66 1.01
C PHE A 50 -6.12 -5.19 0.14
N ILE A 51 -6.24 -4.01 -0.49
CA ILE A 51 -5.16 -3.41 -1.28
C ILE A 51 -3.93 -3.18 -0.40
N LEU A 52 -4.12 -2.63 0.80
CA LEU A 52 -3.03 -2.36 1.74
C LEU A 52 -2.35 -3.65 2.20
N ASP A 53 -3.13 -4.67 2.58
CA ASP A 53 -2.63 -5.96 3.03
C ASP A 53 -1.87 -6.68 1.91
N ALA A 54 -2.36 -6.61 0.67
CA ALA A 54 -1.69 -7.19 -0.49
C ALA A 54 -0.34 -6.51 -0.78
N LEU A 55 -0.27 -5.17 -0.67
CA LEU A 55 0.98 -4.43 -0.82
C LEU A 55 1.98 -4.77 0.29
N LEU A 56 1.49 -4.92 1.53
CA LEU A 56 2.31 -5.34 2.66
C LEU A 56 2.84 -6.76 2.45
N ALA A 57 1.97 -7.71 2.11
CA ALA A 57 2.34 -9.10 1.82
C ALA A 57 3.39 -9.19 0.71
N ARG A 58 3.27 -8.35 -0.34
CA ARG A 58 4.28 -8.28 -1.40
C ARG A 58 5.63 -7.81 -0.85
N SER A 59 5.62 -6.77 -0.02
CA SER A 59 6.84 -6.27 0.64
C SER A 59 7.46 -7.34 1.56
N GLU A 60 6.65 -8.10 2.30
CA GLU A 60 7.13 -9.20 3.13
C GLU A 60 7.81 -10.29 2.31
N VAL A 61 7.24 -10.67 1.17
CA VAL A 61 7.87 -11.59 0.20
C VAL A 61 9.22 -11.05 -0.26
N ASP A 62 9.28 -9.80 -0.72
CA ASP A 62 10.49 -9.19 -1.25
C ASP A 62 11.59 -9.05 -0.18
N ASN A 63 11.21 -8.91 1.10
CA ASN A 63 12.12 -8.85 2.24
C ASN A 63 12.39 -10.23 2.88
N GLY A 64 11.93 -11.33 2.29
CA GLY A 64 12.15 -12.68 2.80
C GLY A 64 11.43 -12.99 4.12
N LYS A 65 10.45 -12.17 4.52
CA LYS A 65 9.62 -12.36 5.73
C LYS A 65 8.46 -13.32 5.48
N VAL A 66 8.74 -14.45 4.84
CA VAL A 66 7.73 -15.46 4.50
C VAL A 66 8.15 -16.84 5.00
N SER A 67 7.15 -17.68 5.28
CA SER A 67 7.38 -19.08 5.65
C SER A 67 6.79 -20.00 4.59
N ARG A 68 7.43 -21.16 4.41
CA ARG A 68 6.88 -22.19 3.52
C ARG A 68 5.55 -22.66 4.09
N TYR A 69 4.49 -22.58 3.30
CA TYR A 69 3.21 -23.16 3.67
C TYR A 69 3.35 -24.67 3.89
N VAL A 70 2.92 -25.14 5.06
CA VAL A 70 2.84 -26.57 5.40
C VAL A 70 1.38 -26.90 5.65
N ARG A 71 0.84 -27.84 4.88
CA ARG A 71 -0.55 -28.30 5.04
C ARG A 71 -0.74 -28.89 6.44
N ARG A 72 -1.78 -28.45 7.14
CA ARG A 72 -2.10 -28.94 8.49
C ARG A 72 -2.50 -30.42 8.52
N THR A 73 -3.12 -30.91 7.47
CA THR A 73 -3.62 -32.30 7.36
C THR A 73 -2.73 -33.14 6.46
N LYS A 74 -2.54 -34.42 6.80
CA LYS A 74 -1.89 -35.39 5.93
C LYS A 74 -2.75 -35.62 4.68
N LYS A 75 -2.11 -35.83 3.53
CA LYS A 75 -2.81 -36.17 2.27
C LYS A 75 -3.60 -37.47 2.51
N SER A 76 -4.89 -37.51 2.16
CA SER A 76 -5.65 -38.77 2.17
C SER A 76 -4.98 -39.72 1.18
N GLN A 77 -4.56 -40.89 1.64
CA GLN A 77 -4.22 -42.00 0.76
C GLN A 77 -5.51 -42.77 0.55
N ASP A 78 -6.20 -42.44 -0.53
CA ASP A 78 -7.16 -43.35 -1.16
C ASP A 78 -6.39 -44.27 -2.12
#